data_AF-A0A1N7SP29-F1
#
_entry.id   AF-A0A1N7SP29-F1
#
_cell.length_a   1.000
_cell.length_b   1.000
_cell.length_c   1.000
_cell.angle_alpha   90.00
_cell.angle_beta   90.00
_cell.angle_gamma   90.00
#
_symmetry.space_group_name_H-M   'P 1'
#
loop_
_entity.id
_entity.type
_entity.pdbx_description
1 polymer ?
#
loop_
_entity_poly.entity_id
_entity_poly.type
_entity_poly.pdbx_seq_one_letter_code
_entity_poly.pdbx_strand_id
1 'polypeptide(L)'
;MTDDTHKALKTAAPLAPSCRIARRLALGPGVALVNENESNEVIARFGSSYDDALADQLTLRTIARIQAQGVGDVRAAVWQGRAVMRLSVIAWATTGHDADCAADAILSTWNQVHGDYLCQEREAMALAFG
;
A
#
# COMPACT_ATOMS: atom_id res chain seq x y z
N MET A 1 40.00 19.31 -23.81
CA MET A 1 39.97 18.14 -22.91
C MET A 1 38.66 18.23 -22.15
N THR A 2 37.70 17.46 -22.64
CA THR A 2 36.26 17.54 -22.42
C THR A 2 35.85 16.96 -21.07
N ASP A 3 34.88 17.59 -20.41
CA ASP A 3 33.78 16.85 -19.79
C ASP A 3 32.49 17.70 -19.79
N ASP A 4 31.90 17.81 -20.98
CA ASP A 4 30.55 18.33 -21.24
C ASP A 4 29.53 17.18 -21.17
N THR A 5 29.47 16.45 -20.04
CA THR A 5 28.56 15.30 -19.91
C THR A 5 27.51 15.50 -18.81
N HIS A 6 26.76 16.60 -18.86
CA HIS A 6 25.47 16.69 -18.16
C HIS A 6 24.32 17.22 -19.04
N LYS A 7 24.48 17.21 -20.37
CA LYS A 7 23.41 17.59 -21.30
C LYS A 7 23.10 16.50 -22.33
N ALA A 8 22.46 15.42 -21.86
CA ALA A 8 21.54 14.51 -22.58
C ALA A 8 21.11 13.45 -21.54
N LEU A 9 19.87 13.02 -21.33
CA LEU A 9 18.62 13.05 -22.09
C LEU A 9 17.50 13.56 -21.17
N LYS A 10 16.52 14.29 -21.72
CA LYS A 10 15.16 14.33 -21.17
C LYS A 10 14.46 13.01 -21.48
N THR A 11 14.94 11.92 -20.91
CA THR A 11 14.12 10.74 -20.67
C THR A 11 13.34 11.07 -19.40
N ALA A 12 12.03 10.87 -19.36
CA ALA A 12 11.30 10.99 -18.09
C ALA A 12 12.07 10.17 -17.05
N ALA A 13 12.56 10.82 -15.99
CA ALA A 13 13.32 10.14 -14.95
C ALA A 13 12.49 8.93 -14.46
N PRO A 14 13.11 7.76 -14.24
CA PRO A 14 12.39 6.63 -13.69
C PRO A 14 11.69 7.09 -12.41
N LEU A 15 10.38 6.85 -12.36
CA LEU A 15 9.53 7.21 -11.24
C LEU A 15 10.17 6.72 -9.94
N ALA A 16 10.27 7.58 -8.91
CA ALA A 16 10.83 7.19 -7.63
C ALA A 16 10.16 5.90 -7.10
N PRO A 17 10.89 4.99 -6.42
CA PRO A 17 10.33 3.73 -5.95
C PRO A 17 9.03 3.87 -5.14
N SER A 18 8.94 4.90 -4.28
CA SER A 18 7.72 5.23 -3.51
C SER A 18 6.54 5.58 -4.41
N CYS A 19 6.75 6.39 -5.45
CA CYS A 19 5.72 6.76 -6.41
C CYS A 19 5.28 5.55 -7.26
N ARG A 20 6.19 4.63 -7.57
CA ARG A 20 5.87 3.37 -8.25
C ARG A 20 4.97 2.47 -7.41
N ILE A 21 5.32 2.29 -6.13
CA ILE A 21 4.50 1.56 -5.17
C ILE A 21 3.12 2.21 -5.06
N ALA A 22 3.05 3.52 -4.84
CA ALA A 22 1.79 4.24 -4.67
C ALA A 22 0.87 4.07 -5.90
N ARG A 23 1.38 4.31 -7.11
CA ARG A 23 0.61 4.11 -8.34
C ARG A 23 0.06 2.70 -8.47
N ARG A 24 0.85 1.69 -8.09
CA ARG A 24 0.43 0.29 -8.12
C ARG A 24 -0.67 0.02 -7.08
N LEU A 25 -0.51 0.51 -5.85
CA LEU A 25 -1.50 0.39 -4.79
C LEU A 25 -2.83 1.06 -5.13
N ALA A 26 -2.81 2.21 -5.82
CA ALA A 26 -4.01 2.92 -6.25
C ALA A 26 -4.89 2.14 -7.24
N LEU A 27 -4.35 1.09 -7.88
CA LEU A 27 -5.11 0.19 -8.75
C LEU A 27 -5.85 -0.89 -7.94
N GLY A 28 -5.52 -1.06 -6.66
CA GLY A 28 -6.15 -2.04 -5.78
C GLY A 28 -7.58 -1.62 -5.39
N PRO A 29 -8.57 -2.53 -5.49
CA PRO A 29 -9.93 -2.22 -5.06
C PRO A 29 -9.98 -1.93 -3.57
N GLY A 30 -10.70 -0.87 -3.17
CA GLY A 30 -10.81 -0.48 -1.77
C GLY A 30 -9.51 0.08 -1.15
N VAL A 31 -8.50 0.40 -1.96
CA VAL A 31 -7.27 1.07 -1.51
C VAL A 31 -7.39 2.57 -1.77
N ALA A 32 -7.17 3.39 -0.75
CA ALA A 32 -7.09 4.83 -0.87
C ALA A 32 -5.69 5.32 -0.50
N LEU A 33 -5.03 6.02 -1.43
CA LEU A 33 -3.79 6.74 -1.11
C LEU A 33 -4.12 8.02 -0.35
N VAL A 34 -3.32 8.31 0.67
CA VAL A 34 -3.52 9.46 1.56
C VAL A 34 -2.47 10.56 1.30
N ASN A 35 -1.46 10.29 0.48
CA ASN A 35 -0.42 11.25 0.10
C ASN A 35 -0.17 11.27 -1.41
N GLU A 36 0.16 12.46 -1.94
CA GLU A 36 0.65 12.69 -3.31
C GLU A 36 2.17 12.90 -3.24
N ASN A 37 2.96 12.01 -3.84
CA ASN A 37 4.35 11.80 -3.41
C ASN A 37 5.43 12.50 -4.27
N GLU A 38 6.23 13.36 -3.63
CA GLU A 38 7.69 13.54 -3.84
C GLU A 38 8.51 13.03 -2.62
N SER A 39 7.90 12.28 -1.70
CA SER A 39 8.54 11.76 -0.47
C SER A 39 8.93 10.28 -0.57
N ASN A 40 9.85 9.85 0.30
CA ASN A 40 10.25 8.46 0.54
C ASN A 40 9.20 7.64 1.31
N GLU A 41 7.97 8.13 1.42
CA GLU A 41 6.90 7.47 2.16
C GLU A 41 5.66 7.24 1.29
N VAL A 42 4.99 6.10 1.53
CA VAL A 42 3.67 5.78 0.98
C VAL A 42 2.69 5.62 2.12
N ILE A 43 1.57 6.34 2.05
CA ILE A 43 0.50 6.26 3.06
C ILE A 43 -0.77 5.77 2.35
N ALA A 44 -1.32 4.66 2.82
CA ALA A 44 -2.50 4.03 2.22
C ALA A 44 -3.49 3.57 3.29
N ARG A 45 -4.77 3.58 2.93
CA ARG A 45 -5.88 3.03 3.70
C ARG A 45 -6.53 1.91 2.92
N PHE A 46 -6.96 0.86 3.60
CA PHE A 46 -7.65 -0.28 3.00
C PHE A 46 -9.12 -0.30 3.42
N GLY A 47 -9.97 -0.92 2.60
CA GLY A 47 -11.40 -0.98 2.84
C GLY A 47 -12.12 0.35 2.65
N SER A 48 -11.61 1.25 1.79
CA SER A 48 -12.20 2.58 1.56
C SER A 48 -13.64 2.58 1.02
N SER A 49 -14.14 1.43 0.58
CA SER A 49 -15.54 1.23 0.17
C SER A 49 -16.49 0.91 1.32
N TYR A 50 -15.98 0.73 2.54
CA TYR A 50 -16.75 0.45 3.76
C TYR A 50 -16.88 1.70 4.65
N ASP A 51 -17.66 1.61 5.73
CA ASP A 51 -17.65 2.64 6.77
C ASP A 51 -16.28 2.77 7.45
N ASP A 52 -16.07 3.88 8.15
CA ASP A 52 -14.77 4.21 8.72
C ASP A 52 -14.30 3.22 9.78
N ALA A 53 -15.22 2.66 10.58
CA ALA A 53 -14.87 1.74 11.66
C ALA A 53 -14.40 0.39 11.08
N LEU A 54 -15.11 -0.12 10.06
CA LEU A 54 -14.72 -1.34 9.37
C LEU A 54 -13.43 -1.14 8.55
N ALA A 55 -13.31 -0.01 7.85
CA ALA A 55 -12.09 0.34 7.11
C ALA A 55 -10.86 0.45 8.04
N ASP A 56 -11.02 0.98 9.25
CA ASP A 56 -9.97 1.01 10.27
C ASP A 56 -9.55 -0.41 10.68
N GLN A 57 -10.52 -1.28 10.99
CA GLN A 57 -10.25 -2.66 11.37
C GLN A 57 -9.53 -3.43 10.25
N LEU A 58 -10.01 -3.29 9.01
CA LEU A 58 -9.43 -3.93 7.83
C LEU A 58 -8.02 -3.42 7.53
N THR A 59 -7.79 -2.11 7.69
CA THR A 59 -6.47 -1.50 7.56
C THR A 59 -5.49 -2.07 8.61
N LEU A 60 -5.90 -2.12 9.88
CA LEU A 60 -5.06 -2.66 10.96
C LEU A 60 -4.77 -4.15 10.79
N ARG A 61 -5.75 -4.96 10.37
CA ARG A 61 -5.55 -6.38 10.05
C ARG A 61 -4.55 -6.58 8.91
N THR A 62 -4.66 -5.76 7.87
CA THR A 62 -3.74 -5.79 6.72
C THR A 62 -2.31 -5.46 7.16
N ILE A 63 -2.12 -4.41 7.95
CA ILE A 63 -0.82 -4.02 8.50
C ILE A 63 -0.23 -5.15 9.35
N ALA A 64 -1.00 -5.73 10.27
CA ALA A 64 -0.53 -6.81 11.13
C ALA A 64 -0.06 -8.04 10.33
N ARG A 65 -0.79 -8.38 9.25
CA ARG A 65 -0.42 -9.50 8.38
C ARG A 65 0.82 -9.22 7.55
N ILE A 66 0.97 -8.00 7.03
CA ILE A 66 2.19 -7.56 6.32
C ILE A 66 3.41 -7.61 7.25
N GLN A 67 3.27 -7.13 8.48
CA GLN A 67 4.32 -7.16 9.49
C GLN A 67 4.72 -8.59 9.86
N ALA A 68 3.75 -9.50 10.00
CA ALA A 68 4.02 -10.91 10.27
C ALA A 68 4.76 -11.62 9.13
N GLN A 69 4.59 -11.16 7.89
CA GLN A 69 5.30 -11.67 6.71
C GLN A 69 6.71 -11.05 6.53
N GLY A 70 7.04 -10.01 7.29
CA GLY A 70 8.33 -9.31 7.18
C GLY A 70 8.49 -8.47 5.90
N VAL A 71 7.39 -8.01 5.31
CA VAL A 71 7.42 -7.22 4.06
C VAL A 71 7.61 -5.74 4.38
N GLY A 72 8.84 -5.24 4.24
CA GLY A 72 9.19 -3.82 4.32
C GLY A 72 9.05 -3.18 5.71
N ASP A 73 9.37 -1.89 5.82
CA ASP A 73 9.13 -1.09 7.04
C ASP A 73 7.71 -0.52 7.01
N VAL A 74 6.74 -1.40 7.28
CA VAL A 74 5.32 -1.07 7.34
C VAL A 74 4.89 -0.83 8.78
N ARG A 75 4.20 0.29 9.02
CA ARG A 75 3.69 0.68 10.34
C ARG A 75 2.26 1.19 10.27
N ALA A 76 1.53 0.98 11.37
CA ALA A 76 0.26 1.65 11.59
C ALA A 76 0.48 3.11 12.00
N ALA A 77 -0.38 3.99 11.52
CA ALA A 77 -0.47 5.38 11.93
C ALA A 77 -1.93 5.84 11.92
N VAL A 78 -2.17 7.04 12.45
CA VAL A 78 -3.47 7.71 12.42
C VAL A 78 -3.35 8.96 11.57
N TRP A 79 -4.28 9.14 10.63
CA TRP A 79 -4.39 10.32 9.78
C TRP A 79 -5.83 10.82 9.79
N GLN A 80 -6.04 12.09 10.17
CA GLN A 80 -7.39 12.69 10.27
C GLN A 80 -8.37 11.82 11.08
N GLY A 81 -7.89 11.23 12.18
CA GLY A 81 -8.67 10.35 13.05
C GLY A 81 -8.91 8.92 12.52
N ARG A 82 -8.30 8.55 11.38
CA ARG A 82 -8.51 7.26 10.71
C ARG A 82 -7.21 6.43 10.66
N ALA A 83 -7.32 5.11 10.78
CA ALA A 83 -6.16 4.23 10.68
C ALA A 83 -5.60 4.19 9.24
N VAL A 84 -4.28 4.29 9.12
CA VAL A 84 -3.56 4.23 7.84
C VAL A 84 -2.30 3.37 7.97
N MET A 85 -1.92 2.75 6.86
CA MET A 85 -0.63 2.11 6.68
C MET A 85 0.38 3.15 6.22
N ARG A 86 1.55 3.20 6.85
CA ARG A 86 2.72 3.95 6.39
C ARG A 86 3.83 2.98 6.01
N LEU A 87 4.39 3.17 4.82
CA LEU A 87 5.54 2.42 4.31
C LEU A 87 6.69 3.41 4.06
N SER A 88 7.83 3.15 4.70
CA SER A 88 9.08 3.88 4.43
C SER A 88 9.87 3.20 3.31
N VAL A 89 10.36 3.97 2.34
CA VAL A 89 11.10 3.47 1.17
C VAL A 89 12.50 4.09 1.13
N ILE A 90 13.54 3.26 1.12
CA ILE A 90 14.93 3.72 1.04
C ILE A 90 15.34 3.83 -0.43
N ALA A 91 15.08 4.99 -1.04
CA ALA A 91 15.17 5.19 -2.49
C ALA A 91 16.50 4.77 -3.14
N TRP A 92 17.65 4.94 -2.47
CA TRP A 92 18.95 4.58 -3.04
C TRP A 92 19.22 3.06 -3.08
N ALA A 93 18.51 2.27 -2.27
CA ALA A 93 18.67 0.83 -2.14
C ALA A 93 17.51 0.03 -2.77
N THR A 94 16.48 0.70 -3.28
CA THR A 94 15.27 0.06 -3.82
C THR A 94 15.25 0.17 -5.34
N THR A 95 15.29 -0.97 -6.03
CA THR A 95 15.12 -1.00 -7.49
C THR A 95 13.64 -0.84 -7.86
N GLY A 96 13.38 -0.57 -9.14
CA GLY A 96 12.00 -0.62 -9.65
C GLY A 96 11.34 -1.98 -9.39
N HIS A 97 12.06 -3.09 -9.61
CA HIS A 97 11.53 -4.43 -9.39
C HIS A 97 11.15 -4.66 -7.92
N ASP A 98 11.99 -4.24 -6.98
CA ASP A 98 11.69 -4.35 -5.55
C ASP A 98 10.41 -3.57 -5.19
N ALA A 99 10.22 -2.39 -5.79
CA ALA A 99 9.01 -1.59 -5.62
C ALA A 99 7.75 -2.28 -6.16
N ASP A 100 7.82 -2.97 -7.30
CA ASP A 100 6.69 -3.77 -7.81
C ASP A 100 6.38 -4.93 -6.89
N CYS A 101 7.41 -5.70 -6.50
CA CYS A 101 7.25 -6.86 -5.63
C CYS A 101 6.65 -6.46 -4.28
N ALA A 102 7.11 -5.35 -3.70
CA ALA A 102 6.55 -4.82 -2.46
C ALA A 102 5.07 -4.44 -2.62
N ALA A 103 4.71 -3.73 -3.70
CA ALA A 103 3.34 -3.33 -3.95
C ALA A 103 2.41 -4.53 -4.19
N ASP A 104 2.84 -5.51 -4.99
CA ASP A 104 2.08 -6.72 -5.27
C ASP A 104 1.91 -7.59 -4.00
N ALA A 105 2.93 -7.65 -3.13
CA ALA A 105 2.83 -8.33 -1.84
C ALA A 105 1.81 -7.65 -0.91
N ILE A 106 1.82 -6.31 -0.83
CA ILE A 106 0.85 -5.54 -0.04
C ILE A 106 -0.57 -5.77 -0.57
N LEU A 107 -0.78 -5.72 -1.89
CA LEU A 107 -2.08 -5.96 -2.52
C LEU A 107 -2.57 -7.40 -2.31
N SER A 108 -1.68 -8.38 -2.42
CA SER A 108 -2.01 -9.78 -2.15
C SER A 108 -2.48 -9.97 -0.70
N THR A 109 -1.78 -9.35 0.25
CA THR A 109 -2.16 -9.41 1.66
C THR A 109 -3.48 -8.70 1.94
N TRP A 110 -3.73 -7.54 1.31
CA TRP A 110 -5.03 -6.88 1.36
C TRP A 110 -6.15 -7.77 0.83
N ASN A 111 -5.97 -8.37 -0.35
CA ASN A 111 -6.97 -9.26 -0.96
C ASN A 111 -7.29 -10.47 -0.06
N GLN A 112 -6.29 -11.03 0.61
CA GLN A 112 -6.51 -12.11 1.58
C GLN A 112 -7.35 -11.64 2.76
N VAL A 113 -7.00 -10.52 3.39
CA VAL A 113 -7.76 -9.96 4.53
C VAL A 113 -9.19 -9.62 4.14
N HIS A 114 -9.39 -9.03 2.95
CA HIS A 114 -10.70 -8.70 2.43
C HIS A 114 -11.54 -9.95 2.13
N GLY A 115 -10.93 -10.96 1.52
CA GLY A 115 -11.56 -12.26 1.27
C GLY A 115 -11.96 -13.00 2.55
N ASP A 116 -11.07 -13.01 3.55
CA ASP A 116 -11.33 -13.60 4.87
C ASP A 116 -12.54 -12.93 5.54
N TYR A 117 -12.62 -11.60 5.49
CA TYR A 117 -13.77 -10.83 5.99
C TYR A 117 -15.06 -11.19 5.26
N LEU A 118 -15.06 -11.20 3.91
CA LEU A 118 -16.25 -11.56 3.13
C LEU A 118 -16.73 -12.99 3.40
N CYS A 119 -15.81 -13.93 3.64
CA CYS A 119 -16.17 -15.29 4.00
C CYS A 119 -16.87 -15.34 5.36
N GLN A 120 -16.32 -14.62 6.36
CA GLN A 120 -16.89 -14.51 7.71
C GLN A 120 -18.28 -13.89 7.70
N GLU A 121 -18.49 -12.79 6.96
CA GLU A 121 -19.80 -12.14 6.85
C GLU A 121 -20.85 -13.04 6.22
N ARG A 122 -20.48 -13.76 5.15
CA ARG A 122 -21.39 -14.70 4.50
C ARG A 122 -21.79 -15.85 5.43
N GLU A 123 -20.84 -16.39 6.19
CA GLU A 123 -21.10 -17.43 7.18
C GLU A 123 -22.01 -16.92 8.31
N ALA A 124 -21.74 -15.72 8.82
CA ALA A 124 -22.58 -15.09 9.85
C ALA A 124 -24.02 -14.87 9.36
N MET A 125 -24.19 -14.39 8.12
CA MET A 125 -25.51 -14.23 7.51
C MET A 125 -26.22 -15.58 7.31
N ALA A 126 -25.50 -16.61 6.85
CA ALA A 126 -26.08 -17.95 6.68
C ALA A 126 -26.58 -18.54 8.01
N LEU A 127 -25.88 -18.27 9.12
CA LEU A 127 -26.30 -18.70 10.47
C LEU A 127 -27.44 -17.87 11.05
N ALA A 128 -27.57 -16.59 10.67
CA ALA A 128 -28.63 -15.72 11.17
C ALA A 128 -30.00 -15.96 10.51
N PHE A 129 -30.01 -16.52 9.29
CA PHE A 129 -31.22 -16.70 8.47
C PHE A 129 -31.51 -18.16 8.08
N GLY A 130 -30.72 -19.13 8.56
CA GLY A 130 -30.92 -20.57 8.38
C GLY A 130 -31.47 -21.24 9.62
#